data_AF-A0A7Y9RMP7-F1
#
_entry.id   AF-A0A7Y9RMP7-F1
#
_cell.length_a   1.000
_cell.length_b   1.000
_cell.length_c   1.000
_cell.angle_alpha   90.00
_cell.angle_beta   90.00
_cell.angle_gamma   90.00
#
_symmetry.space_group_name_H-M   'P 1'
#
loop_
_entity.id
_entity.type
_entity.pdbx_description
1 polymer ?
#
loop_
_entity_poly.entity_id
_entity_poly.type
_entity_poly.pdbx_seq_one_letter_code
_entity_poly.pdbx_strand_id
1 'polypeptide(L)'
;MEKSTRDAKRNLLLVSVAIITIKAFNVTVEKIPLGGLSINFDPGALGFLLAGALLYFFVTFLLYFYIDVRNLEVTKHQQEHAKQSREAPTRYNSKLNHIVAERIEGILATGQSLATAMSGPPEVTKSVRPTQIFGGRPRLVVVEISQTKGNSYSTLVRADDPALFENIDDLIAQTTRTFWWRIKANELWHRVSSLRVAWTYRFRIFFVDGVFPALLALYALAALFNFVSLDWIRSYSPTLKTTSVIVK
;
A
#
# COMPACT_ATOMS: atom_id res chain seq x y z
N MET A 1 -10.36 11.63 3.85
CA MET A 1 -10.64 12.37 5.08
C MET A 1 -11.13 13.74 4.67
N GLU A 2 -12.42 13.96 4.87
CA GLU A 2 -13.07 15.20 4.52
C GLU A 2 -12.48 16.38 5.33
N LYS A 3 -12.59 17.61 4.80
CA LYS A 3 -12.08 18.81 5.47
C LYS A 3 -12.70 18.97 6.87
N SER A 4 -13.99 18.65 7.00
CA SER A 4 -14.77 18.66 8.24
C SER A 4 -14.16 17.79 9.34
N THR A 5 -13.85 16.52 9.06
CA THR A 5 -13.24 15.61 10.03
C THR A 5 -11.85 16.10 10.46
N ARG A 6 -11.08 16.67 9.54
CA ARG A 6 -9.74 17.20 9.86
C ARG A 6 -9.83 18.39 10.80
N ASP A 7 -10.78 19.28 10.57
CA ASP A 7 -11.02 20.45 11.42
C ASP A 7 -11.55 20.02 12.80
N ALA A 8 -12.48 19.07 12.85
CA ALA A 8 -12.98 18.49 14.10
C ALA A 8 -11.86 17.83 14.91
N LYS A 9 -11.00 17.02 14.26
CA LYS A 9 -9.81 16.42 14.89
C LYS A 9 -8.88 17.49 15.44
N ARG A 10 -8.55 18.52 14.65
CA ARG A 10 -7.67 19.61 15.08
C ARG A 10 -8.23 20.31 16.31
N ASN A 11 -9.51 20.65 16.30
CA ASN A 11 -10.17 21.34 17.41
C ASN A 11 -10.19 20.45 18.67
N LEU A 12 -10.52 19.15 18.52
CA LEU A 12 -10.46 18.19 19.61
C LEU A 12 -9.05 18.09 20.23
N LEU A 13 -8.02 17.99 19.39
CA LEU A 13 -6.64 17.92 19.85
C LEU A 13 -6.21 19.22 20.54
N LEU A 14 -6.56 20.38 20.00
CA LEU A 14 -6.24 21.68 20.61
C LEU A 14 -6.87 21.81 22.00
N VAL A 15 -8.15 21.47 22.14
CA VAL A 15 -8.85 21.52 23.44
C VAL A 15 -8.28 20.49 24.42
N SER A 16 -7.99 19.27 23.96
CA SER A 16 -7.38 18.22 24.79
C SER A 16 -6.01 18.65 25.32
N VAL A 17 -5.15 19.19 24.46
CA VAL A 17 -3.83 19.69 24.83
C VAL A 17 -3.93 20.88 25.77
N ALA A 18 -4.87 21.81 25.53
CA ALA A 18 -5.09 22.96 26.40
C ALA A 18 -5.49 22.51 27.82
N ILE A 19 -6.42 21.56 27.94
CA ILE A 19 -6.85 20.99 29.23
C ILE A 19 -5.68 20.33 29.94
N ILE A 20 -4.94 19.46 29.25
CA ILE A 20 -3.76 18.79 29.81
C ILE A 20 -2.75 19.82 30.29
N THR A 21 -2.49 20.89 29.52
CA THR A 21 -1.54 21.94 29.90
C THR A 21 -2.01 22.72 31.13
N ILE A 22 -3.27 23.17 31.14
CA ILE A 22 -3.84 23.92 32.28
C ILE A 22 -3.74 23.09 33.56
N LYS A 23 -4.10 21.81 33.49
CA LYS A 23 -4.04 20.89 34.64
C LYS A 23 -2.60 20.54 35.03
N ALA A 24 -1.77 20.17 34.05
CA ALA A 24 -0.38 19.83 34.29
C ALA A 24 0.39 20.98 34.94
N PHE A 25 0.13 22.24 34.61
CA PHE A 25 0.86 23.39 35.17
C PHE A 25 0.08 24.16 36.25
N ASN A 26 -1.11 23.69 36.64
CA ASN A 26 -2.01 24.38 37.57
C ASN A 26 -2.24 25.85 37.18
N VAL A 27 -2.49 26.11 35.91
CA VAL A 27 -2.71 27.46 35.39
C VAL A 27 -4.10 27.93 35.82
N THR A 28 -4.15 28.95 36.67
CA THR A 28 -5.38 29.65 37.02
C THR A 28 -5.53 30.88 36.13
N VAL A 29 -6.56 30.89 35.27
CA VAL A 29 -6.88 32.08 34.48
C VAL A 29 -7.84 32.93 35.31
N GLU A 30 -7.27 33.78 36.17
CA GLU A 30 -8.09 34.62 37.04
C GLU A 30 -8.85 35.69 36.25
N LYS A 31 -8.23 36.25 35.19
CA LYS A 31 -8.78 37.38 34.42
C LYS A 31 -8.51 37.22 32.94
N ILE A 32 -9.56 37.29 32.12
CA ILE A 32 -9.44 37.45 30.67
C ILE A 32 -9.92 38.88 30.32
N PRO A 33 -9.04 39.78 29.86
CA PRO A 33 -9.47 41.08 29.39
C PRO A 33 -10.16 40.94 28.02
N LEU A 34 -11.46 41.23 27.96
CA LEU A 34 -12.24 41.27 26.72
C LEU A 34 -12.88 42.66 26.59
N GLY A 35 -12.41 43.46 25.64
CA GLY A 35 -12.99 44.78 25.34
C GLY A 35 -12.98 45.78 26.51
N GLY A 36 -11.97 45.71 27.38
CA GLY A 36 -11.88 46.58 28.56
C GLY A 36 -12.64 46.09 29.80
N LEU A 37 -13.37 44.98 29.69
CA LEU A 37 -14.00 44.29 30.82
C LEU A 37 -13.09 43.16 31.32
N SER A 38 -12.87 43.12 32.63
CA SER A 38 -12.18 42.01 33.30
C SER A 38 -13.22 41.05 33.84
N ILE A 39 -13.38 39.91 33.19
CA ILE A 39 -14.24 38.83 33.69
C ILE A 39 -13.38 37.95 34.60
N ASN A 40 -13.77 37.84 35.87
CA ASN A 40 -13.17 36.91 36.80
C ASN A 40 -13.81 35.53 36.60
N PHE A 41 -13.02 34.51 36.31
CA PHE A 41 -13.52 33.14 36.20
C PHE A 41 -13.27 32.37 37.49
N ASP A 42 -14.33 31.80 38.05
CA ASP A 42 -14.19 30.76 39.06
C ASP A 42 -13.48 29.55 38.41
N PRO A 43 -12.42 28.99 39.03
CA PRO A 43 -11.77 27.77 38.57
C PRO A 43 -12.75 26.63 38.21
N GLY A 44 -13.86 26.51 38.96
CA GLY A 44 -14.92 25.54 38.68
C GLY A 44 -15.66 25.84 37.37
N ALA A 45 -15.97 27.10 37.10
CA ALA A 45 -16.64 27.53 35.87
C ALA A 45 -15.76 27.30 34.63
N LEU A 46 -14.46 27.59 34.73
CA LEU A 46 -13.51 27.29 33.65
C LEU A 46 -13.41 25.79 33.38
N GLY A 47 -13.31 24.97 34.43
CA GLY A 47 -13.30 23.51 34.31
C GLY A 47 -14.56 22.96 33.63
N PHE A 48 -15.74 23.49 34.01
CA PHE A 48 -17.01 23.12 33.39
C PHE A 48 -17.08 23.49 31.90
N LEU A 49 -16.66 24.70 31.54
CA LEU A 49 -16.63 25.15 30.14
C LEU A 49 -15.67 24.30 29.30
N LEU A 50 -14.50 23.96 29.83
CA LEU A 50 -13.53 23.09 29.17
C LEU A 50 -14.07 21.67 29.00
N ALA A 51 -14.76 21.12 30.01
CA ALA A 51 -15.42 19.81 29.92
C ALA A 51 -16.48 19.81 28.81
N GLY A 52 -17.34 20.84 28.77
CA GLY A 52 -18.38 20.99 27.76
C GLY A 52 -17.81 21.12 26.35
N ALA A 53 -16.78 21.95 26.17
CA ALA A 53 -16.09 22.10 24.90
C ALA A 53 -15.44 20.78 24.44
N LEU A 54 -14.74 20.09 25.35
CA LEU A 54 -14.11 18.80 25.05
C LEU A 54 -15.15 17.76 24.63
N LEU A 55 -16.26 17.65 25.36
CA LEU A 55 -17.34 16.72 25.05
C LEU A 55 -17.97 17.02 23.69
N TYR A 56 -18.25 18.29 23.39
CA TYR A 56 -18.79 18.72 22.10
C TYR A 56 -17.88 18.33 20.93
N PHE A 57 -16.59 18.66 21.02
CA PHE A 57 -15.64 18.31 19.97
C PHE A 57 -15.39 16.81 19.88
N PHE A 58 -15.45 16.08 20.99
CA PHE A 58 -15.27 14.63 21.03
C PHE A 58 -16.41 13.92 20.29
N VAL A 59 -17.67 14.27 20.60
CA VAL A 59 -18.84 13.70 19.92
C VAL A 59 -18.85 14.06 18.44
N THR A 60 -18.56 15.32 18.11
CA THR A 60 -18.47 15.79 16.72
C THR A 60 -17.40 15.04 15.94
N PHE A 61 -16.22 14.82 16.55
CA PHE A 61 -15.15 14.03 15.97
C PHE A 61 -15.57 12.57 15.75
N LEU A 62 -16.18 11.91 16.74
CA LEU A 62 -16.64 10.53 16.61
C LEU A 62 -17.63 10.37 15.46
N LEU A 63 -18.57 11.30 15.32
CA LEU A 63 -19.56 11.29 14.24
C LEU A 63 -18.88 11.40 12.87
N TYR A 64 -18.03 12.41 12.67
CA TYR A 64 -17.35 12.60 11.38
C TYR A 64 -16.35 11.49 11.08
N PHE A 65 -15.64 11.01 12.10
CA PHE A 65 -14.71 9.90 11.95
C PHE A 65 -15.45 8.61 11.55
N TYR A 66 -16.61 8.32 12.15
CA TYR A 66 -17.44 7.18 11.76
C TYR A 66 -17.87 7.25 10.29
N ILE A 67 -18.30 8.43 9.82
CA ILE A 67 -18.68 8.66 8.41
C ILE A 67 -17.46 8.45 7.50
N ASP A 68 -16.31 9.03 7.84
CA ASP A 68 -15.09 8.92 7.04
C ASP A 68 -14.58 7.47 6.95
N VAL A 69 -14.65 6.70 8.03
CA VAL A 69 -14.24 5.28 8.02
C VAL A 69 -15.18 4.42 7.18
N ARG A 70 -16.49 4.70 7.20
CA ARG A 70 -17.46 4.00 6.33
C ARG A 70 -17.24 4.31 4.85
N ASN A 71 -16.81 5.54 4.54
CA ASN A 71 -16.61 6.03 3.17
C ASN A 71 -15.13 6.00 2.73
N LEU A 72 -14.36 5.02 3.21
CA LEU A 72 -12.94 4.90 2.89
C LEU A 72 -12.72 4.59 1.39
N GLU A 73 -12.46 5.63 0.61
CA GLU A 73 -12.03 5.49 -0.78
C GLU A 73 -10.62 4.91 -0.87
N VAL A 74 -10.44 3.95 -1.78
CA VAL A 74 -9.13 3.37 -2.09
C VAL A 74 -8.27 4.42 -2.77
N THR A 75 -7.11 4.74 -2.18
CA THR A 75 -6.23 5.79 -2.70
C THR A 75 -5.67 5.42 -4.07
N LYS A 76 -5.36 6.42 -4.91
CA LYS A 76 -4.73 6.18 -6.24
C LYS A 76 -3.48 5.31 -6.13
N HIS A 77 -2.65 5.53 -5.11
CA HIS A 77 -1.46 4.73 -4.87
C HIS A 77 -1.76 3.26 -4.51
N GLN A 78 -2.81 3.00 -3.71
CA GLN A 78 -3.29 1.63 -3.46
C GLN A 78 -3.82 0.97 -4.74
N GLN A 79 -4.53 1.73 -5.57
CA GLN A 79 -5.04 1.23 -6.87
C GLN A 79 -3.89 0.91 -7.82
N GLU A 80 -2.86 1.74 -7.90
CA GLU A 80 -1.65 1.52 -8.71
C GLU A 80 -0.90 0.27 -8.26
N HIS A 81 -0.69 0.07 -6.96
CA HIS A 81 -0.06 -1.14 -6.44
C HIS A 81 -0.90 -2.39 -6.71
N ALA A 82 -2.23 -2.30 -6.58
CA ALA A 82 -3.12 -3.40 -6.92
C ALA A 82 -3.06 -3.72 -8.42
N LYS A 83 -3.00 -2.70 -9.29
CA LYS A 83 -2.83 -2.85 -10.74
C LYS A 83 -1.48 -3.48 -11.08
N GLN A 84 -0.38 -3.00 -10.51
CA GLN A 84 0.95 -3.59 -10.69
C GLN A 84 0.99 -5.06 -10.24
N SER A 85 0.35 -5.38 -9.11
CA SER A 85 0.28 -6.78 -8.64
C SER A 85 -0.53 -7.68 -9.58
N ARG A 86 -1.53 -7.14 -10.30
CA ARG A 86 -2.31 -7.87 -11.31
C ARG A 86 -1.55 -8.03 -12.64
N GLU A 87 -0.71 -7.06 -12.99
CA GLU A 87 0.11 -7.09 -14.21
C GLU A 87 1.45 -7.83 -14.05
N ALA A 88 1.93 -8.05 -12.83
CA ALA A 88 3.21 -8.73 -12.60
C ALA A 88 3.27 -10.16 -13.21
N PRO A 89 2.23 -11.00 -13.10
CA PRO A 89 2.23 -12.33 -13.72
C PRO A 89 2.31 -12.28 -15.24
N THR A 90 1.63 -11.33 -15.89
CA THR A 90 1.63 -11.23 -17.36
C THR A 90 2.99 -10.77 -17.89
N ARG A 91 3.66 -9.82 -17.21
CA ARG A 91 5.02 -9.40 -17.55
C ARG A 91 6.06 -10.51 -17.37
N TYR A 92 5.86 -11.38 -16.38
CA TYR A 92 6.77 -12.50 -16.15
C TYR A 92 6.55 -13.63 -17.17
N ASN A 93 5.28 -13.91 -17.49
CA ASN A 93 4.93 -14.87 -18.52
C ASN A 93 5.43 -14.43 -19.91
N SER A 94 5.36 -13.14 -20.25
CA SER A 94 5.90 -12.65 -21.52
C SER A 94 7.41 -12.83 -21.62
N LYS A 95 8.16 -12.57 -20.54
CA LYS A 95 9.61 -12.84 -20.49
C LYS A 95 9.93 -14.32 -20.60
N LEU A 96 9.17 -15.18 -19.91
CA LEU A 96 9.37 -16.63 -20.00
C LEU A 96 9.10 -17.14 -21.42
N ASN A 97 8.03 -16.66 -22.06
CA ASN A 97 7.73 -16.99 -23.44
C ASN A 97 8.84 -16.56 -24.40
N HIS A 98 9.45 -15.38 -24.18
CA HIS A 98 10.59 -14.92 -24.98
C HIS A 98 11.81 -15.85 -24.82
N ILE A 99 12.17 -16.22 -23.59
CA ILE A 99 13.31 -17.12 -23.32
C ILE A 99 13.07 -18.51 -23.94
N VAL A 100 11.85 -19.02 -23.84
CA VAL A 100 11.46 -20.31 -24.43
C VAL A 100 11.53 -20.23 -25.96
N ALA A 101 10.99 -19.17 -26.57
CA ALA A 101 11.06 -18.95 -28.01
C ALA A 101 12.50 -18.90 -28.53
N GLU A 102 13.37 -18.13 -27.87
CA GLU A 102 14.80 -17.99 -28.22
C GLU A 102 15.55 -19.33 -28.16
N ARG A 103 15.27 -20.15 -27.14
CA ARG A 103 15.88 -21.49 -27.04
C ARG A 103 15.38 -22.46 -28.11
N ILE A 104 14.09 -22.40 -28.44
CA ILE A 104 13.49 -23.23 -29.51
C ILE A 104 14.08 -22.84 -30.86
N GLU A 105 14.23 -21.54 -31.13
CA GLU A 105 14.90 -21.04 -32.35
C GLU A 105 16.33 -21.54 -32.46
N GLY A 106 17.08 -21.57 -31.35
CA GLY A 106 18.42 -22.16 -31.29
C GLY A 106 18.45 -23.64 -31.67
N ILE A 107 17.58 -24.47 -31.08
CA ILE A 107 17.48 -25.91 -31.41
C ILE A 107 17.14 -26.11 -32.89
N LEU A 108 16.18 -25.33 -33.40
CA LEU A 108 15.78 -25.39 -34.80
C LEU A 108 16.89 -24.93 -35.75
N ALA A 109 17.69 -23.93 -35.36
CA ALA A 109 18.83 -23.49 -36.15
C ALA A 109 19.94 -24.55 -36.20
N THR A 110 20.21 -25.26 -35.09
CA THR A 110 21.16 -26.38 -35.06
C THR A 110 20.67 -27.59 -35.87
N GLY A 111 19.37 -27.91 -35.79
CA GLY A 111 18.77 -28.97 -36.62
C GLY A 111 18.78 -28.62 -38.11
N GLN A 112 18.48 -27.36 -38.45
CA GLN A 112 18.54 -26.87 -39.83
C GLN A 112 19.95 -26.78 -40.38
N SER A 113 20.95 -26.40 -39.59
CA SER A 113 22.34 -26.38 -40.07
C SER A 113 22.85 -27.80 -40.37
N LEU A 114 22.44 -28.81 -39.58
CA LEU A 114 22.68 -30.22 -39.90
C LEU A 114 21.95 -30.67 -41.18
N ALA A 115 20.67 -30.33 -41.32
CA ALA A 115 19.89 -30.69 -42.50
C ALA A 115 20.38 -29.98 -43.77
N THR A 116 20.80 -28.72 -43.66
CA THR A 116 21.32 -27.89 -44.76
C THR A 116 22.72 -28.36 -45.19
N ALA A 117 23.55 -28.79 -44.23
CA ALA A 117 24.83 -29.45 -44.52
C ALA A 117 24.67 -30.79 -45.26
N MET A 118 23.49 -31.42 -45.14
CA MET A 118 23.18 -32.68 -45.83
C MET A 118 22.34 -32.53 -47.11
N SER A 119 21.68 -31.39 -47.35
CA SER A 119 20.61 -31.29 -48.39
C SER A 119 20.50 -29.96 -49.17
N GLY A 120 21.32 -28.94 -48.90
CA GLY A 120 21.19 -27.60 -49.50
C GLY A 120 20.11 -26.72 -48.81
N PRO A 121 20.11 -25.39 -48.98
CA PRO A 121 19.44 -24.46 -48.05
C PRO A 121 17.92 -24.35 -48.29
N PRO A 122 17.06 -24.71 -47.32
CA PRO A 122 15.69 -24.23 -47.31
C PRO A 122 15.62 -22.86 -46.63
N GLU A 123 14.93 -21.92 -47.27
CA GLU A 123 14.54 -20.66 -46.65
C GLU A 123 13.38 -20.97 -45.70
N VAL A 124 13.55 -20.76 -44.38
CA VAL A 124 12.52 -21.07 -43.37
C VAL A 124 12.10 -19.81 -42.65
N THR A 125 10.88 -19.34 -42.91
CA THR A 125 10.28 -18.24 -42.16
C THR A 125 9.63 -18.77 -40.88
N LYS A 126 10.27 -18.51 -39.72
CA LYS A 126 9.81 -18.98 -38.40
C LYS A 126 8.87 -17.95 -37.77
N SER A 127 7.67 -18.35 -37.34
CA SER A 127 6.82 -17.50 -36.52
C SER A 127 6.34 -18.24 -35.28
N VAL A 128 6.90 -17.90 -34.12
CA VAL A 128 6.44 -18.44 -32.83
C VAL A 128 5.26 -17.60 -32.35
N ARG A 129 4.04 -18.12 -32.44
CA ARG A 129 2.86 -17.43 -31.90
C ARG A 129 2.57 -17.92 -30.48
N PRO A 130 2.57 -17.04 -29.45
CA PRO A 130 2.15 -17.42 -28.12
C PRO A 130 0.65 -17.74 -28.12
N THR A 131 0.27 -18.96 -27.76
CA THR A 131 -1.14 -19.37 -27.66
C THR A 131 -1.81 -18.67 -26.47
N GLN A 132 -3.08 -18.29 -26.63
CA GLN A 132 -3.83 -17.59 -25.58
C GLN A 132 -3.98 -18.44 -24.30
N ILE A 133 -3.81 -17.75 -23.18
CA ILE A 133 -3.90 -18.29 -21.82
C ILE A 133 -5.36 -18.62 -21.51
N PHE A 134 -5.72 -19.90 -21.43
CA PHE A 134 -7.00 -20.35 -20.86
C PHE A 134 -6.75 -20.99 -19.49
N GLY A 135 -7.29 -20.39 -18.42
CA GLY A 135 -7.36 -21.03 -17.09
C GLY A 135 -6.16 -20.88 -16.15
N GLY A 136 -5.29 -19.86 -16.32
CA GLY A 136 -4.28 -19.51 -15.31
C GLY A 136 -3.12 -20.50 -15.14
N ARG A 137 -3.02 -21.52 -16.01
CA ARG A 137 -1.85 -22.38 -16.15
C ARG A 137 -1.04 -21.92 -17.37
N PRO A 138 0.30 -21.88 -17.31
CA PRO A 138 1.11 -21.72 -18.52
C PRO A 138 0.88 -22.96 -19.38
N ARG A 139 0.09 -22.83 -20.45
CA ARG A 139 0.00 -23.88 -21.48
C ARG A 139 0.99 -23.55 -22.58
N LEU A 140 1.69 -24.59 -22.99
CA LEU A 140 2.80 -24.63 -23.94
C LEU A 140 2.59 -23.71 -25.14
N VAL A 141 3.68 -23.03 -25.51
CA VAL A 141 3.83 -22.38 -26.82
C VAL A 141 3.66 -23.46 -27.88
N VAL A 142 2.58 -23.41 -28.67
CA VAL A 142 2.50 -24.22 -29.88
C VAL A 142 3.47 -23.61 -30.87
N VAL A 143 4.58 -24.30 -31.12
CA VAL A 143 5.56 -23.89 -32.11
C VAL A 143 5.03 -24.34 -33.47
N GLU A 144 4.43 -23.42 -34.22
CA GLU A 144 4.17 -23.65 -35.64
C GLU A 144 5.46 -23.36 -36.40
N ILE A 145 6.14 -24.42 -36.85
CA ILE A 145 7.31 -24.29 -37.71
C ILE A 145 6.79 -24.42 -39.14
N SER A 146 6.69 -23.31 -39.86
CA SER A 146 6.35 -23.31 -41.28
C SER A 146 7.61 -23.49 -42.11
N GLN A 147 7.73 -24.60 -42.85
CA GLN A 147 8.76 -24.73 -43.88
C GLN A 147 8.22 -24.20 -45.21
N THR A 148 8.98 -23.30 -45.84
CA THR A 148 8.72 -22.80 -47.19
C THR A 148 9.49 -23.67 -48.17
N LYS A 149 8.79 -24.60 -48.83
CA LYS A 149 9.31 -25.35 -49.98
C LYS A 149 8.49 -24.95 -51.21
N GLY A 150 8.78 -23.77 -51.77
CA GLY A 150 7.94 -23.09 -52.77
C GLY A 150 6.80 -22.25 -52.15
N ASN A 151 5.80 -21.85 -52.95
CA ASN A 151 4.64 -21.02 -52.55
C ASN A 151 3.67 -21.69 -51.54
N SER A 152 4.03 -22.82 -50.95
CA SER A 152 3.20 -23.54 -49.97
C SER A 152 3.87 -23.55 -48.61
N TYR A 153 3.09 -23.15 -47.60
CA TYR A 153 3.45 -23.23 -46.19
C TYR A 153 3.11 -24.64 -45.69
N SER A 154 4.10 -25.44 -45.29
CA SER A 154 3.83 -26.67 -44.53
C SER A 154 4.12 -26.41 -43.05
N THR A 155 3.08 -26.41 -42.23
CA THR A 155 3.20 -26.50 -40.77
C THR A 155 3.77 -27.88 -40.44
N LEU A 156 4.93 -27.93 -39.77
CA LEU A 156 5.43 -29.17 -39.17
C LEU A 156 4.42 -29.64 -38.14
N VAL A 157 3.76 -30.76 -38.44
CA VAL A 157 2.79 -31.38 -37.55
C VAL A 157 3.57 -32.30 -36.63
N ARG A 158 3.15 -32.39 -35.36
CA ARG A 158 3.78 -33.26 -34.33
C ARG A 158 3.96 -34.73 -34.77
N ALA A 159 3.19 -35.17 -35.76
CA ALA A 159 3.26 -36.50 -36.33
C ALA A 159 4.51 -36.75 -37.20
N ASP A 160 5.12 -35.70 -37.74
CA ASP A 160 6.22 -35.81 -38.70
C ASP A 160 7.57 -36.09 -38.03
N ASP A 161 7.76 -35.61 -36.78
CA ASP A 161 9.02 -35.79 -36.04
C ASP A 161 8.81 -35.81 -34.51
N PRO A 162 8.28 -36.92 -33.94
CA PRO A 162 7.88 -36.98 -32.54
C PRO A 162 9.04 -36.75 -31.56
N ALA A 163 10.26 -37.16 -31.91
CA ALA A 163 11.45 -37.00 -31.07
C ALA A 163 11.88 -35.54 -30.93
N LEU A 164 11.71 -34.72 -31.97
CA LEU A 164 11.99 -33.29 -31.91
C LEU A 164 11.00 -32.57 -30.99
N PHE A 165 9.71 -32.92 -31.05
CA PHE A 165 8.70 -32.35 -30.16
C PHE A 165 8.85 -32.80 -28.71
N GLU A 166 9.29 -34.04 -28.46
CA GLU A 166 9.60 -34.53 -27.10
C GLU A 166 10.74 -33.72 -26.45
N ASN A 167 11.82 -33.45 -27.20
CA ASN A 167 12.91 -32.60 -26.73
C ASN A 167 12.46 -31.15 -26.45
N ILE A 168 11.56 -30.60 -27.27
CA ILE A 168 10.99 -29.27 -27.06
C ILE A 168 10.10 -29.25 -25.80
N ASP A 169 9.26 -30.27 -25.61
CA ASP A 169 8.39 -30.38 -24.45
C ASP A 169 9.21 -30.51 -23.15
N ASP A 170 10.27 -31.31 -23.15
CA ASP A 170 11.18 -31.45 -22.02
C ASP A 170 11.92 -30.14 -21.70
N LEU A 171 12.39 -29.42 -22.72
CA LEU A 171 13.01 -28.10 -22.54
C LEU A 171 12.02 -27.10 -21.93
N ILE A 172 10.77 -27.10 -22.40
CA ILE A 172 9.70 -26.25 -21.86
C ILE A 172 9.41 -26.65 -20.41
N ALA A 173 9.32 -27.94 -20.10
CA ALA A 173 9.07 -28.44 -18.75
C ALA A 173 10.21 -28.07 -17.78
N GLN A 174 11.47 -28.25 -18.20
CA GLN A 174 12.65 -27.92 -17.41
C GLN A 174 12.76 -26.41 -17.16
N THR A 175 12.55 -25.60 -18.19
CA THR A 175 12.55 -24.13 -18.08
C THR A 175 11.41 -23.68 -17.18
N THR A 176 10.19 -24.18 -17.40
CA THR A 176 9.03 -23.85 -16.56
C THR A 176 9.28 -24.20 -15.11
N ARG A 177 9.83 -25.38 -14.80
CA ARG A 177 10.14 -25.80 -13.42
C ARG A 177 11.18 -24.89 -12.76
N THR A 178 12.23 -24.52 -13.50
CA THR A 178 13.29 -23.63 -13.01
C THR A 178 12.79 -22.23 -12.69
N PHE A 179 11.83 -21.72 -13.47
CA PHE A 179 11.26 -20.39 -13.28
C PHE A 179 9.99 -20.37 -12.42
N TRP A 180 9.34 -21.51 -12.19
CA TRP A 180 8.08 -21.59 -11.44
C TRP A 180 8.19 -21.00 -10.03
N TRP A 181 9.27 -21.33 -9.31
CA TRP A 181 9.48 -20.78 -7.97
C TRP A 181 9.72 -19.27 -7.99
N ARG A 182 10.40 -18.74 -9.02
CA ARG A 182 10.63 -17.30 -9.19
C ARG A 182 9.33 -16.55 -9.47
N ILE A 183 8.47 -17.13 -10.31
CA ILE A 183 7.12 -16.61 -10.58
C ILE A 183 6.32 -16.55 -9.29
N LYS A 184 6.30 -17.65 -8.53
CA LYS A 184 5.56 -17.72 -7.26
C LYS A 184 6.11 -16.79 -6.19
N ALA A 185 7.44 -16.68 -6.08
CA ALA A 185 8.08 -15.75 -5.16
C ALA A 185 7.74 -14.29 -5.52
N ASN A 186 7.78 -13.94 -6.81
CA ASN A 186 7.44 -12.59 -7.25
C ASN A 186 5.94 -12.26 -7.06
N GLU A 187 5.06 -13.23 -7.36
CA GLU A 187 3.62 -13.11 -7.10
C GLU A 187 3.34 -12.89 -5.61
N LEU A 188 3.98 -13.66 -4.74
CA LEU A 188 3.89 -13.50 -3.29
C LEU A 188 4.44 -12.15 -2.83
N TRP A 189 5.58 -11.73 -3.36
CA TRP A 189 6.20 -10.44 -3.02
C TRP A 189 5.26 -9.27 -3.34
N HIS A 190 4.66 -9.24 -4.53
CA HIS A 190 3.71 -8.19 -4.91
C HIS A 190 2.42 -8.23 -4.07
N ARG A 191 1.92 -9.43 -3.71
CA ARG A 191 0.79 -9.58 -2.77
C ARG A 191 1.14 -9.03 -1.38
N VAL A 192 2.28 -9.40 -0.83
CA VAL A 192 2.74 -8.90 0.47
C VAL A 192 2.95 -7.39 0.42
N SER A 193 3.57 -6.87 -0.63
CA SER A 193 3.79 -5.43 -0.80
C SER A 193 2.48 -4.65 -0.86
N SER A 194 1.50 -5.11 -1.64
CA SER A 194 0.18 -4.45 -1.73
C SER A 194 -0.57 -4.50 -0.40
N LEU A 195 -0.51 -5.64 0.32
CA LEU A 195 -1.06 -5.74 1.67
C LEU A 195 -0.38 -4.78 2.64
N ARG A 196 0.95 -4.64 2.60
CA ARG A 196 1.69 -3.69 3.44
C ARG A 196 1.23 -2.26 3.19
N VAL A 197 1.13 -1.84 1.92
CA VAL A 197 0.63 -0.50 1.58
C VAL A 197 -0.80 -0.30 2.09
N ALA A 198 -1.68 -1.27 1.88
CA ALA A 198 -3.05 -1.21 2.39
C ALA A 198 -3.11 -1.07 3.92
N TRP A 199 -2.28 -1.85 4.64
CA TRP A 199 -2.16 -1.80 6.09
C TRP A 199 -1.65 -0.45 6.58
N THR A 200 -0.62 0.14 5.96
CA THR A 200 -0.09 1.45 6.37
C THR A 200 -1.15 2.55 6.31
N TYR A 201 -1.94 2.59 5.23
CA TYR A 201 -3.02 3.58 5.11
C TYR A 201 -4.15 3.32 6.10
N ARG A 202 -4.56 2.06 6.29
CA ARG A 202 -5.58 1.70 7.29
C ARG A 202 -5.13 2.04 8.70
N PHE A 203 -3.90 1.72 9.05
CA PHE A 203 -3.32 2.05 10.35
C PHE A 203 -3.29 3.56 10.57
N ARG A 204 -2.80 4.34 9.59
CA ARG A 204 -2.80 5.79 9.69
C ARG A 204 -4.20 6.35 9.91
N ILE A 205 -5.15 5.97 9.07
CA ILE A 205 -6.50 6.54 9.11
C ILE A 205 -7.22 6.10 10.39
N PHE A 206 -7.15 4.83 10.75
CA PHE A 206 -7.89 4.30 11.88
C PHE A 206 -7.22 4.67 13.21
N PHE A 207 -5.92 4.43 13.34
CA PHE A 207 -5.20 4.59 14.59
C PHE A 207 -4.77 6.04 14.82
N VAL A 208 -4.01 6.61 13.89
CA VAL A 208 -3.43 7.95 14.06
C VAL A 208 -4.50 9.04 13.94
N ASP A 209 -5.40 8.92 12.97
CA ASP A 209 -6.42 9.93 12.73
C ASP A 209 -7.72 9.69 13.51
N GLY A 210 -7.89 8.51 14.12
CA GLY A 210 -9.10 8.07 14.82
C GLY A 210 -8.90 7.80 16.31
N VAL A 211 -8.33 6.62 16.60
CA VAL A 211 -8.14 6.11 17.97
C VAL A 211 -7.29 7.05 18.81
N PHE A 212 -6.19 7.56 18.28
CA PHE A 212 -5.25 8.39 19.03
C PHE A 212 -5.88 9.71 19.53
N PRO A 213 -6.54 10.55 18.69
CA PRO A 213 -7.26 11.74 19.17
C PRO A 213 -8.35 11.41 20.19
N ALA A 214 -9.06 10.30 20.00
CA ALA A 214 -10.10 9.89 20.93
C ALA A 214 -9.52 9.51 22.30
N LEU A 215 -8.43 8.72 22.33
CA LEU A 215 -7.73 8.37 23.58
C LEU A 215 -7.16 9.61 24.27
N LEU A 216 -6.61 10.56 23.50
CA LEU A 216 -6.09 11.80 24.06
C LEU A 216 -7.20 12.66 24.70
N ALA A 217 -8.37 12.71 24.06
CA ALA A 217 -9.53 13.41 24.61
C ALA A 217 -10.04 12.74 25.89
N LEU A 218 -10.14 11.40 25.92
CA LEU A 218 -10.51 10.65 27.12
C LEU A 218 -9.50 10.87 28.25
N TYR A 219 -8.20 10.90 27.93
CA TYR A 219 -7.14 11.20 28.89
C TYR A 219 -7.25 12.62 29.44
N ALA A 220 -7.50 13.62 28.57
CA ALA A 220 -7.71 15.00 28.98
C ALA A 220 -8.94 15.15 29.88
N LEU A 221 -10.03 14.45 29.56
CA LEU A 221 -11.24 14.42 30.39
C LEU A 221 -10.95 13.79 31.76
N ALA A 222 -10.26 12.66 31.80
CA ALA A 222 -9.88 11.99 33.04
C ALA A 222 -8.98 12.87 33.91
N ALA A 223 -8.02 13.57 33.30
CA ALA A 223 -7.19 14.54 33.99
C ALA A 223 -7.99 15.73 34.53
N LEU A 224 -8.99 16.21 33.77
CA LEU A 224 -9.86 17.32 34.19
C LEU A 224 -10.58 17.00 35.51
N PHE A 225 -11.08 15.78 35.64
CA PHE A 225 -11.73 15.24 36.85
C PHE A 225 -10.75 14.72 37.91
N ASN A 226 -9.44 14.92 37.74
CA ASN A 226 -8.38 14.43 38.63
C ASN A 226 -8.35 12.90 38.79
N PHE A 227 -8.89 12.12 37.84
CA PHE A 227 -8.75 10.66 37.83
C PHE A 227 -7.32 10.21 37.48
N VAL A 228 -6.57 11.07 36.79
CA VAL A 228 -5.17 10.84 36.42
C VAL A 228 -4.34 12.05 36.86
N SER A 229 -3.25 11.81 37.60
CA SER A 229 -2.28 12.86 37.93
C SER A 229 -1.41 13.20 36.73
N LEU A 230 -1.21 14.50 36.51
CA LEU A 230 -0.32 15.05 35.47
C LEU A 230 0.97 15.65 36.07
N ASP A 231 1.25 15.41 37.35
CA ASP A 231 2.40 16.02 38.03
C ASP A 231 3.73 15.58 37.42
N TRP A 232 3.79 14.38 36.86
CA TRP A 232 4.95 13.86 36.13
C TRP A 232 5.30 14.69 34.89
N ILE A 233 4.35 15.41 34.27
CA ILE A 233 4.65 16.27 33.12
C ILE A 233 5.51 17.46 33.58
N ARG A 234 5.29 17.97 34.80
CA ARG A 234 6.09 19.06 35.36
C ARG A 234 7.56 18.68 35.51
N SER A 235 7.87 17.43 35.85
CA SER A 235 9.27 17.01 36.02
C SER A 235 10.09 17.02 34.72
N TYR A 236 9.42 16.98 33.56
CA TYR A 236 10.07 17.09 32.25
C TYR A 236 10.08 18.52 31.70
N SER A 237 9.35 19.45 32.31
CA SER A 237 9.41 20.85 31.92
C SER A 237 10.78 21.40 32.35
N PRO A 238 11.56 22.02 31.45
CA PRO A 238 12.74 22.73 31.87
C PRO A 238 12.29 23.79 32.87
N THR A 239 12.76 23.70 34.12
CA THR A 239 12.51 24.72 35.13
C THR A 239 12.93 26.05 34.55
N LEU A 240 11.95 26.83 34.08
CA LEU A 240 12.15 28.22 33.72
C LEU A 240 12.59 28.87 35.03
N LYS A 241 13.90 29.07 35.19
CA LYS A 241 14.44 29.89 36.28
C LYS A 241 13.63 31.18 36.23
N THR A 242 12.85 31.41 37.27
CA THR A 242 11.95 32.54 37.37
C THR A 242 12.83 33.77 37.48
N THR A 243 13.25 34.33 36.35
CA THR A 243 13.87 35.64 36.31
C THR A 243 12.73 36.60 36.56
N SER A 244 12.48 36.92 37.82
CA SER A 244 11.56 37.98 38.21
C SER A 244 12.12 39.29 37.65
N VAL A 245 11.72 39.65 36.43
CA VAL A 245 11.93 40.99 35.90
C VAL A 245 10.94 41.87 36.64
N ILE A 246 11.43 42.51 37.70
CA ILE A 246 10.71 43.60 38.37
C ILE A 246 10.70 44.74 37.36
N VAL A 247 9.58 44.90 36.65
CA VAL A 247 9.30 46.13 35.90
C VAL A 247 8.94 47.17 36.95
N LYS A 248 9.89 48.07 37.24
CA LYS A 248 9.64 49.30 38.01
C LYS A 248 8.93 50.32 37.14
#